data_AF-A0A246EGN2-F1
#
_entry.id   AF-A0A246EGN2-F1
#
_cell.length_a   1.000
_cell.length_b   1.000
_cell.length_c   1.000
_cell.angle_alpha   90.00
_cell.angle_beta   90.00
_cell.angle_gamma   90.00
#
_symmetry.space_group_name_H-M   'P 1'
#
loop_
_entity.id
_entity.type
_entity.pdbx_description
1 polymer ?
#
loop_
_entity_poly.entity_id
_entity_poly.type
_entity_poly.pdbx_seq_one_letter_code
_entity_poly.pdbx_strand_id
1 'polypeptide(L)'
;MTKIGFILSKVTEVYSTKFIIFNTILSFSISWFYSKIIVEKSFNLFSSLIVIEIAYIAIFYSSGKGTQKAKQQEWKSKKGKINFYHYLLIKNYFSLLVRFLLLILLFISENLLSNIDNLSISKYIEYFIKFSSFLAIFSFIITFDLMISMFYFLWGNIEK
;
A
#
# COMPACT_ATOMS: atom_id res chain seq x y z
N MET A 1 23.34 3.39 4.52
CA MET A 1 21.97 2.86 4.39
C MET A 1 21.36 3.44 3.12
N THR A 2 20.81 2.63 2.21
CA THR A 2 20.18 3.16 0.98
C THR A 2 18.86 3.86 1.30
N LYS A 3 18.43 4.81 0.47
CA LYS A 3 17.16 5.56 0.66
C LYS A 3 15.96 4.62 0.80
N ILE A 4 15.93 3.54 0.00
CA ILE A 4 14.88 2.49 0.06
C ILE A 4 14.96 1.73 1.39
N GLY A 5 16.17 1.33 1.81
CA GLY A 5 16.37 0.62 3.08
C GLY A 5 15.93 1.46 4.29
N PHE A 6 16.15 2.77 4.25
CA PHE A 6 15.65 3.69 5.27
C PHE A 6 14.11 3.67 5.36
N ILE A 7 13.41 3.79 4.23
CA ILE A 7 11.93 3.73 4.20
C ILE A 7 11.43 2.39 4.76
N LEU A 8 11.98 1.27 4.32
CA LEU A 8 11.61 -0.06 4.84
C LEU A 8 11.84 -0.20 6.35
N SER A 9 12.93 0.39 6.86
CA SER A 9 13.19 0.40 8.30
C SER A 9 12.15 1.20 9.10
N LYS A 10 11.51 2.20 8.47
CA LYS A 10 10.42 2.98 9.06
C LYS A 10 9.08 2.27 8.94
N VAL A 11 8.83 1.55 7.85
CA VAL A 11 7.64 0.70 7.68
C VAL A 11 7.56 -0.33 8.80
N THR A 12 8.68 -0.96 9.16
CA THR A 12 8.73 -1.94 10.26
C THR A 12 8.54 -1.34 11.66
N GLU A 13 8.69 -0.02 11.82
CA GLU A 13 8.35 0.70 13.05
C GLU A 13 6.83 0.93 13.19
N VAL A 14 6.14 1.08 12.06
CA VAL A 14 4.70 1.39 11.96
C VAL A 14 3.84 0.12 11.87
N TYR A 15 4.22 -0.81 11.01
CA TYR A 15 3.49 -2.06 10.82
C TYR A 15 4.06 -3.16 11.71
N SER A 16 3.18 -3.86 12.42
CA SER A 16 3.58 -5.01 13.22
C SER A 16 3.99 -6.18 12.30
N THR A 17 4.93 -7.00 12.77
CA THR A 17 5.40 -8.15 11.98
C THR A 17 4.28 -9.15 11.78
N LYS A 18 3.41 -9.30 12.81
CA LYS A 18 2.19 -10.12 12.75
C LYS A 18 1.23 -9.61 11.67
N PHE A 19 1.02 -8.29 11.59
CA PHE A 19 0.17 -7.68 10.55
C PHE A 19 0.72 -7.95 9.15
N ILE A 20 2.02 -7.75 8.93
CA ILE A 20 2.64 -8.01 7.62
C ILE A 20 2.49 -9.49 7.25
N ILE A 21 2.86 -10.41 8.14
CA ILE A 21 2.80 -11.85 7.87
C ILE A 21 1.37 -12.31 7.58
N PHE A 22 0.41 -11.93 8.42
CA PHE A 22 -0.99 -12.31 8.25
C PHE A 22 -1.54 -11.83 6.90
N ASN A 23 -1.33 -10.56 6.57
CA ASN A 23 -1.84 -10.00 5.32
C ASN A 23 -1.10 -10.53 4.09
N THR A 24 0.17 -10.89 4.22
CA THR A 24 0.91 -11.60 3.15
C THR A 24 0.28 -12.96 2.87
N ILE A 25 0.02 -13.76 3.90
CA ILE A 25 -0.60 -15.09 3.76
C ILE A 25 -2.00 -14.95 3.16
N LEU A 26 -2.82 -14.03 3.68
CA LEU A 26 -4.17 -13.78 3.18
C LEU A 26 -4.15 -13.38 1.69
N SER A 27 -3.27 -12.45 1.31
CA SER A 27 -3.14 -11.98 -0.07
C SER A 27 -2.67 -13.09 -1.00
N PHE A 28 -1.77 -13.96 -0.53
CA PHE A 28 -1.27 -15.08 -1.31
C PHE A 28 -2.37 -16.11 -1.56
N SER A 29 -3.14 -16.45 -0.53
CA SER A 29 -4.28 -17.36 -0.63
C SER A 29 -5.31 -16.89 -1.63
N ILE A 30 -5.74 -15.63 -1.57
CA ILE A 30 -6.72 -15.08 -2.52
C ILE A 30 -6.15 -15.05 -3.94
N SER A 31 -4.89 -14.63 -4.09
CA SER A 31 -4.24 -14.55 -5.39
C SER A 31 -4.15 -15.92 -6.09
N TRP A 32 -3.91 -16.98 -5.32
CA TRP A 32 -3.78 -18.32 -5.87
C TRP A 32 -5.02 -18.75 -6.67
N PHE A 33 -6.22 -18.36 -6.23
CA PHE A 33 -7.49 -18.73 -6.86
C PHE A 33 -7.99 -17.72 -7.89
N TYR A 34 -7.77 -16.42 -7.68
CA TYR A 34 -8.44 -15.35 -8.45
C TYR A 34 -7.51 -14.47 -9.29
N SER A 35 -6.25 -14.89 -9.50
CA SER A 35 -5.20 -14.04 -10.08
C SER A 35 -5.53 -13.34 -11.40
N LYS A 36 -6.09 -14.05 -12.39
CA LYS A 36 -6.42 -13.46 -13.71
C LYS A 36 -7.43 -12.32 -13.60
N ILE A 37 -8.56 -12.59 -12.93
CA ILE A 37 -9.66 -11.63 -12.73
C ILE A 37 -9.16 -10.39 -11.97
N ILE A 38 -8.31 -10.61 -10.96
CA ILE A 38 -7.72 -9.52 -10.19
C ILE A 38 -6.89 -8.64 -11.11
N VAL A 39 -5.95 -9.20 -11.88
CA VAL A 39 -5.09 -8.40 -12.77
C VAL A 39 -5.90 -7.56 -13.75
N GLU A 40 -6.86 -8.16 -14.45
CA GLU A 40 -7.69 -7.47 -15.46
C GLU A 40 -8.51 -6.31 -14.88
N LYS A 41 -9.02 -6.44 -13.66
CA LYS A 41 -9.90 -5.43 -13.05
C LYS A 41 -9.17 -4.39 -12.21
N SER A 42 -7.92 -4.66 -11.83
CA SER A 42 -7.20 -3.89 -10.81
C SER A 42 -6.60 -2.59 -11.35
N PHE A 43 -6.18 -2.55 -12.61
CA PHE A 43 -5.35 -1.45 -13.12
C PHE A 43 -5.99 -0.07 -12.93
N ASN A 44 -7.24 0.09 -13.37
CA ASN A 44 -7.98 1.35 -13.26
C ASN A 44 -8.25 1.76 -11.80
N LEU A 45 -8.53 0.78 -10.93
CA LEU A 45 -8.73 1.01 -9.51
C LEU A 45 -7.46 1.59 -8.87
N PHE A 46 -6.32 0.95 -9.07
CA PHE A 46 -5.06 1.41 -8.46
C PHE A 46 -4.57 2.73 -9.05
N SER A 47 -4.77 2.98 -10.34
CA SER A 47 -4.49 4.29 -10.93
C SER A 47 -5.28 5.40 -10.24
N SER A 48 -6.59 5.18 -10.00
CA SER A 48 -7.45 6.13 -9.31
C SER A 48 -7.04 6.36 -7.85
N LEU A 49 -6.65 5.28 -7.15
CA LEU A 49 -6.21 5.37 -5.75
C LEU A 49 -4.93 6.19 -5.58
N ILE A 50 -4.02 6.22 -6.57
CA ILE A 50 -2.81 7.08 -6.50
C ILE A 50 -3.19 8.54 -6.35
N VAL A 51 -4.19 9.01 -7.10
CA VAL A 51 -4.66 10.40 -7.03
C VAL A 51 -5.12 10.73 -5.60
N ILE A 52 -5.88 9.81 -4.99
CA ILE A 52 -6.36 9.96 -3.60
C ILE A 52 -5.17 10.02 -2.62
N GLU A 53 -4.15 9.18 -2.80
CA GLU A 53 -2.98 9.19 -1.91
C GLU A 53 -2.11 10.44 -2.04
N ILE A 54 -1.96 10.96 -3.26
CA ILE A 54 -1.29 12.24 -3.49
C ILE A 54 -2.08 13.38 -2.81
N ALA A 55 -3.41 13.35 -2.87
CA ALA A 55 -4.24 14.31 -2.15
C ALA A 55 -4.03 14.22 -0.63
N TYR A 56 -3.89 13.02 -0.07
CA TYR A 56 -3.56 12.85 1.36
C TYR A 56 -2.20 13.44 1.72
N ILE A 57 -1.18 13.28 0.87
CA ILE A 57 0.12 13.96 1.05
C ILE A 57 -0.09 15.48 1.09
N ALA A 58 -0.81 16.03 0.12
CA ALA A 58 -1.06 17.48 0.06
C ALA A 58 -1.74 17.99 1.34
N ILE A 59 -2.71 17.25 1.88
CA ILE A 59 -3.37 17.57 3.16
C ILE A 59 -2.37 17.63 4.30
N PHE A 60 -1.43 16.68 4.40
CA PHE A 60 -0.40 16.69 5.44
C PHE A 60 0.56 17.86 5.34
N TYR A 61 0.89 18.29 4.13
CA TYR A 61 1.76 19.46 3.93
C TYR A 61 1.01 20.79 4.02
N SER A 62 -0.33 20.77 4.00
CA SER A 62 -1.12 21.95 4.34
C SER A 62 -0.92 22.25 5.83
N SER A 63 -0.41 23.43 6.18
CA SER A 63 -0.15 23.86 7.56
C SER A 63 -1.42 24.10 8.39
N GLY A 64 -2.49 23.36 8.13
CA GLY A 64 -3.78 23.46 8.80
C GLY A 64 -3.73 23.01 10.26
N LYS A 65 -4.77 23.37 11.01
CA LYS A 65 -4.93 23.03 12.44
C LYS A 65 -4.77 21.52 12.70
N GLY A 66 -5.20 20.68 11.76
CA GLY A 66 -5.07 19.24 11.93
C GLY A 66 -3.66 18.70 11.81
N THR A 67 -2.89 19.22 10.87
CA THR A 67 -1.46 18.92 10.75
C THR A 67 -0.72 19.32 12.03
N GLN A 68 -1.10 20.44 12.66
CA GLN A 68 -0.51 20.86 13.94
C GLN A 68 -0.88 19.89 15.08
N LYS A 69 -2.15 19.50 15.21
CA LYS A 69 -2.60 18.50 16.20
C LYS A 69 -1.85 17.17 16.04
N ALA A 70 -1.73 16.64 14.82
CA ALA A 70 -1.05 15.36 14.59
C ALA A 70 0.46 15.39 14.86
N LYS A 71 1.10 16.57 14.76
CA LYS A 71 2.51 16.75 15.15
C LYS A 71 2.69 16.74 16.67
N GLN A 72 1.68 17.14 17.43
CA GLN A 72 1.67 17.16 18.91
C GLN A 72 1.23 15.84 19.53
N GLN A 73 0.43 15.04 18.82
CA GLN A 73 -0.04 13.74 19.30
C GLN A 73 1.08 12.70 19.24
N GLU A 74 1.44 12.16 20.40
CA GLU A 74 2.37 11.03 20.50
C GLU A 74 1.67 9.72 20.08
N TRP A 75 2.42 8.90 19.34
CA TRP A 75 2.02 7.57 18.91
C TRP A 75 3.08 6.55 19.32
N LYS A 76 2.63 5.44 19.93
CA LYS A 76 3.54 4.35 20.32
C LYS A 76 3.99 3.60 19.07
N SER A 77 5.30 3.52 18.86
CA SER A 77 5.93 2.68 17.83
C SER A 77 6.76 1.58 18.48
N LYS A 78 7.18 0.59 17.68
CA LYS A 78 8.08 -0.48 18.16
C LYS A 78 9.44 0.02 18.63
N LYS A 79 9.93 1.16 18.13
CA LYS A 79 11.27 1.70 18.47
C LYS A 79 11.22 2.96 19.34
N GLY A 80 10.09 3.20 20.01
CA GLY A 80 9.90 4.37 20.88
C GLY A 80 8.65 5.17 20.50
N LYS A 81 8.67 6.48 20.78
CA LYS A 81 7.56 7.38 20.44
C LYS A 81 7.82 8.07 19.11
N ILE A 82 6.84 8.03 18.22
CA ILE A 82 6.78 8.87 17.01
C ILE A 82 5.56 9.76 17.13
N ASN A 83 5.51 10.92 16.47
CA ASN A 83 4.24 11.65 16.42
C ASN A 83 3.31 11.05 15.36
N PHE A 84 2.01 11.29 15.51
CA PHE A 84 0.98 10.74 14.63
C PHE A 84 1.14 11.23 13.18
N TYR A 85 1.66 12.45 13.00
CA TYR A 85 2.02 12.97 11.68
C TYR A 85 3.07 12.09 10.96
N HIS A 86 4.16 11.71 11.63
CA HIS A 86 5.17 10.82 11.05
C HIS A 86 4.63 9.42 10.79
N TYR A 87 3.78 8.90 11.68
CA TYR A 87 3.09 7.63 11.48
C TYR A 87 2.30 7.61 10.17
N LEU A 88 1.48 8.63 9.94
CA LEU A 88 0.67 8.78 8.74
C LEU A 88 1.51 8.96 7.47
N LEU A 89 2.56 9.78 7.53
CA LEU A 89 3.49 9.95 6.41
C LEU A 89 4.12 8.62 6.00
N ILE A 90 4.62 7.84 6.95
CA ILE A 90 5.24 6.54 6.67
C ILE A 90 4.24 5.60 6.01
N LYS A 91 2.99 5.52 6.52
CA LYS A 91 1.94 4.70 5.91
C LYS A 91 1.64 5.12 4.47
N ASN A 92 1.50 6.42 4.24
CA ASN A 92 1.17 6.94 2.92
C ASN A 92 2.31 6.68 1.92
N TYR A 93 3.55 7.00 2.26
CA TYR A 93 4.71 6.73 1.40
C TYR A 93 4.90 5.23 1.12
N PHE A 94 4.64 4.37 2.11
CA PHE A 94 4.70 2.94 1.91
C PHE A 94 3.61 2.46 0.95
N SER A 95 2.38 2.93 1.13
CA SER A 95 1.26 2.61 0.24
C SER A 95 1.56 3.02 -1.20
N LEU A 96 2.05 4.24 -1.40
CA LEU A 96 2.47 4.74 -2.72
C LEU A 96 3.58 3.89 -3.33
N LEU A 97 4.62 3.55 -2.56
CA LEU A 97 5.74 2.74 -3.05
C LEU A 97 5.25 1.37 -3.53
N VAL A 98 4.43 0.69 -2.71
CA VAL A 98 3.82 -0.59 -3.07
C VAL A 98 2.97 -0.45 -4.32
N ARG A 99 2.22 0.66 -4.45
CA ARG A 99 1.31 0.88 -5.57
C ARG A 99 2.02 1.23 -6.88
N PHE A 100 3.09 2.03 -6.85
CA PHE A 100 3.91 2.28 -8.03
C PHE A 100 4.53 0.99 -8.56
N LEU A 101 5.05 0.15 -7.67
CA LEU A 101 5.54 -1.18 -8.04
C LEU A 101 4.41 -2.03 -8.64
N LEU A 102 3.23 -2.03 -8.00
CA LEU A 102 2.06 -2.76 -8.48
C LEU A 102 1.62 -2.34 -9.88
N LEU A 103 1.56 -1.05 -10.19
CA LEU A 103 1.13 -0.59 -11.52
C LEU A 103 2.05 -1.09 -12.62
N ILE A 104 3.37 -1.08 -12.39
CA ILE A 104 4.35 -1.62 -13.33
C ILE A 104 4.09 -3.12 -13.53
N LEU A 105 3.88 -3.86 -12.44
CA LEU A 105 3.63 -5.30 -12.50
C LEU A 105 2.29 -5.65 -13.17
N LEU A 106 1.22 -4.91 -12.88
CA LEU A 106 -0.08 -5.07 -13.52
C LEU A 106 0.00 -4.80 -15.02
N PHE A 107 0.66 -3.70 -15.42
CA PHE A 107 0.87 -3.38 -16.83
C PHE A 107 1.59 -4.52 -17.57
N ILE A 108 2.67 -5.07 -16.99
CA ILE A 108 3.38 -6.20 -17.58
C ILE A 108 2.47 -7.44 -17.60
N SER A 109 1.74 -7.71 -16.52
CA SER A 109 0.88 -8.91 -16.40
C SER A 109 -0.28 -8.91 -17.39
N GLU A 110 -0.91 -7.77 -17.60
CA GLU A 110 -2.00 -7.58 -18.56
C GLU A 110 -1.54 -7.84 -19.99
N ASN A 111 -0.36 -7.32 -20.37
CA ASN A 111 0.24 -7.58 -21.69
C ASN A 111 0.74 -9.02 -21.87
N LEU A 112 1.02 -9.74 -20.77
CA LEU A 112 1.39 -11.15 -20.81
C LEU A 112 0.17 -12.08 -20.89
N LEU A 113 -0.96 -11.69 -20.28
CA LEU A 113 -2.21 -12.45 -20.30
C LEU A 113 -2.68 -12.78 -21.72
N SER A 114 -2.52 -11.84 -22.67
CA SER A 114 -2.89 -12.02 -24.08
C SER A 114 -2.03 -13.04 -24.84
N ASN A 115 -0.89 -13.45 -24.29
CA ASN A 115 0.10 -14.31 -24.96
C ASN A 115 0.25 -15.71 -24.32
N ILE A 116 -0.60 -16.06 -23.35
CA ILE A 116 -0.46 -17.28 -22.53
C ILE A 116 -0.61 -18.59 -23.32
N ASP A 117 -1.39 -18.58 -24.42
CA ASP A 117 -1.79 -19.82 -25.08
C ASP A 117 -0.68 -20.51 -25.90
N ASN A 118 0.51 -19.90 -26.04
CA ASN A 118 1.48 -20.32 -27.05
C ASN A 118 2.83 -20.92 -26.58
N LEU A 119 3.12 -21.13 -25.28
CA LEU A 119 4.47 -21.62 -24.92
C LEU A 119 4.63 -22.38 -23.59
N SER A 120 5.70 -23.21 -23.55
CA SER A 120 6.31 -23.86 -22.37
C SER A 120 6.75 -22.91 -21.25
N ILE A 121 6.71 -21.59 -21.51
CA ILE A 121 6.96 -20.48 -20.56
C ILE A 121 5.71 -20.20 -19.69
N SER A 122 4.58 -20.85 -19.97
CA SER A 122 3.27 -20.62 -19.31
C SER A 122 3.33 -20.63 -17.78
N LYS A 123 4.11 -21.53 -17.17
CA LYS A 123 4.22 -21.61 -15.70
C LYS A 123 4.87 -20.37 -15.08
N TYR A 124 5.95 -19.84 -15.68
CA TYR A 124 6.61 -18.64 -15.15
C TYR A 124 5.70 -17.40 -15.27
N ILE A 125 4.98 -17.29 -16.39
CA ILE A 125 3.98 -16.25 -16.60
C ILE A 125 2.84 -16.38 -15.58
N GLU A 126 2.36 -17.60 -15.32
CA GLU A 126 1.33 -17.85 -14.32
C GLU A 126 1.79 -17.45 -12.91
N TYR A 127 3.01 -17.80 -12.51
CA TYR A 127 3.58 -17.37 -11.23
C TYR A 127 3.73 -15.85 -11.15
N PHE A 128 4.14 -15.20 -12.23
CA PHE A 128 4.22 -13.75 -12.30
C PHE A 128 2.85 -13.08 -12.13
N ILE A 129 1.82 -13.58 -12.81
CA ILE A 129 0.43 -13.09 -12.68
C ILE A 129 -0.08 -13.30 -11.25
N LYS A 130 0.19 -14.46 -10.65
CA LYS A 130 -0.13 -14.72 -9.23
C LYS A 130 0.63 -13.77 -8.30
N PHE A 131 1.87 -13.41 -8.59
CA PHE A 131 2.61 -12.44 -7.79
C PHE A 131 2.02 -11.03 -7.90
N SER A 132 1.71 -10.57 -9.11
CA SER A 132 1.07 -9.27 -9.36
C SER A 132 -0.29 -9.16 -8.67
N SER A 133 -1.11 -10.20 -8.77
CA SER A 133 -2.40 -10.28 -8.07
C SER A 133 -2.23 -10.31 -6.54
N PHE A 134 -1.22 -11.01 -6.02
CA PHE A 134 -0.88 -10.98 -4.60
C PHE A 134 -0.57 -9.55 -4.15
N LEU A 135 0.26 -8.83 -4.91
CA LEU A 135 0.62 -7.47 -4.59
C LEU A 135 -0.57 -6.51 -4.72
N ALA A 136 -1.52 -6.80 -5.63
CA ALA A 136 -2.76 -6.04 -5.76
C ALA A 136 -3.60 -6.13 -4.48
N ILE A 137 -3.88 -7.34 -4.00
CA ILE A 137 -4.64 -7.55 -2.76
C ILE A 137 -3.90 -6.94 -1.57
N PHE A 138 -2.59 -7.15 -1.48
CA PHE A 138 -1.78 -6.59 -0.40
C PHE A 138 -1.82 -5.05 -0.42
N SER A 139 -1.67 -4.43 -1.60
CA SER A 139 -1.79 -2.99 -1.77
C SER A 139 -3.16 -2.48 -1.34
N PHE A 140 -4.24 -3.19 -1.68
CA PHE A 140 -5.59 -2.83 -1.25
C PHE A 140 -5.72 -2.82 0.28
N ILE A 141 -5.17 -3.82 0.97
CA ILE A 141 -5.17 -3.88 2.44
C ILE A 141 -4.40 -2.70 3.05
N ILE A 142 -3.20 -2.39 2.52
CA ILE A 142 -2.40 -1.24 2.98
C ILE A 142 -3.15 0.08 2.75
N THR A 143 -3.83 0.20 1.60
CA THR A 143 -4.65 1.37 1.27
C THR A 143 -5.80 1.53 2.26
N PHE A 144 -6.50 0.45 2.57
CA PHE A 144 -7.62 0.47 3.50
C PHE A 144 -7.18 0.88 4.92
N ASP A 145 -6.06 0.33 5.39
CA ASP A 145 -5.46 0.72 6.67
C ASP A 145 -5.03 2.21 6.69
N LEU A 146 -4.48 2.72 5.58
CA LEU A 146 -4.20 4.14 5.41
C LEU A 146 -5.48 4.98 5.47
N MET A 147 -6.54 4.58 4.76
CA MET A 147 -7.84 5.28 4.78
C MET A 147 -8.44 5.35 6.18
N ILE A 148 -8.39 4.27 6.96
CA ILE A 148 -8.82 4.28 8.37
C ILE A 148 -7.98 5.29 9.16
N SER A 149 -6.65 5.27 8.97
CA SER A 149 -5.75 6.18 9.68
C SER A 149 -6.01 7.64 9.30
N MET A 150 -6.32 7.91 8.02
CA MET A 150 -6.74 9.22 7.52
C MET A 150 -8.07 9.66 8.09
N PHE A 151 -9.03 8.75 8.22
CA PHE A 151 -10.31 9.04 8.85
C PHE A 151 -10.11 9.48 10.30
N TYR A 152 -9.30 8.76 11.09
CA TYR A 152 -8.95 9.18 12.44
C TYR A 152 -8.26 10.56 12.48
N PHE A 153 -7.37 10.84 11.53
CA PHE A 153 -6.71 12.15 11.42
C PHE A 153 -7.71 13.28 11.11
N LEU A 154 -8.62 13.07 10.17
CA LEU A 154 -9.62 14.06 9.77
C LEU A 154 -10.70 14.24 10.85
N TRP A 155 -11.14 13.15 11.49
CA TRP A 155 -12.14 13.18 12.56
C TRP A 155 -11.60 13.84 13.84
N GLY A 156 -10.34 13.58 14.20
CA GLY A 156 -9.65 14.27 15.29
C GLY A 156 -9.48 15.79 15.08
N ASN A 157 -9.72 16.29 13.86
CA ASN A 157 -9.82 17.72 13.60
C ASN A 157 -11.18 18.31 13.92
N ILE A 158 -12.23 17.49 13.84
CA ILE A 158 -13.63 17.91 13.98
C ILE A 158 -14.03 17.94 15.45
N GLU A 159 -13.63 16.95 16.24
CA GLU A 159 -13.86 16.95 17.68
C GLU A 159 -12.88 17.90 18.39
N LYS A 160 -13.46 18.90 19.06
CA LYS A 160 -12.82 19.87 19.95
C LYS A 160 -13.04 19.44 21.39
#